data_AF-A0A976HHD2-F1
#
_entry.id   AF-A0A976HHD2-F1
#
_cell.length_a   1.000
_cell.length_b   1.000
_cell.length_c   1.000
_cell.angle_alpha   90.00
_cell.angle_beta   90.00
_cell.angle_gamma   90.00
#
_symmetry.space_group_name_H-M   'P 1'
#
loop_
_entity.id
_entity.type
_entity.pdbx_description
1 polymer ?
#
loop_
_entity_poly.entity_id
_entity_poly.type
_entity_poly.pdbx_seq_one_letter_code
_entity_poly.pdbx_strand_id
1 'polypeptide(L)' 'MSDTVQSSAATLLTEVEKVTAVILPEPMAEVVPLEAAAPPQAEAIRQRMAEVDLSNTQSIIAFG' A
#
# COMPACT_ATOMS: atom_id res chain seq x y z
N MET A 1 -24.38 19.17 26.07
CA MET A 1 -23.15 19.29 25.27
C MET A 1 -22.09 18.29 25.73
N SER A 2 -21.82 18.16 27.03
CA SER A 2 -20.89 17.16 27.57
C SER A 2 -21.31 15.71 27.29
N ASP A 3 -22.60 15.36 27.43
CA ASP A 3 -23.09 14.00 27.16
C ASP A 3 -22.95 13.60 25.69
N THR A 4 -23.16 14.55 24.78
CA THR A 4 -22.97 14.35 23.33
C THR A 4 -21.50 14.07 23.01
N VAL A 5 -20.58 14.82 23.62
CA VAL A 5 -19.13 14.60 23.45
C VAL A 5 -18.71 13.26 24.03
N GLN A 6 -19.26 12.88 25.19
CA GLN A 6 -18.96 11.61 25.85
C GLN A 6 -19.46 10.41 25.02
N SER A 7 -20.65 10.52 24.41
CA SER A 7 -21.18 9.52 23.49
C SER A 7 -20.33 9.39 22.23
N SER A 8 -19.91 10.50 21.61
CA SER A 8 -19.07 10.47 20.42
C SER A 8 -17.68 9.88 20.71
N ALA A 9 -17.12 10.18 21.89
CA ALA A 9 -15.85 9.61 22.33
C ALA A 9 -15.92 8.08 22.49
N ALA A 10 -17.01 7.56 23.05
CA ALA A 10 -17.21 6.11 23.19
C ALA A 10 -17.34 5.40 21.82
N THR A 11 -18.04 6.01 20.87
CA THR A 11 -18.13 5.50 19.49
C THR A 11 -16.77 5.48 18.81
N LEU A 12 -16.02 6.59 18.87
CA LEU A 12 -14.69 6.69 18.27
C LEU A 12 -13.72 5.69 18.88
N LEU A 13 -13.76 5.49 20.20
CA LEU A 13 -12.91 4.51 20.87
C LEU A 13 -13.17 3.09 20.34
N THR A 14 -14.44 2.74 20.15
CA THR A 14 -14.84 1.44 19.59
C THR A 14 -14.36 1.26 18.13
N GLU A 15 -14.38 2.33 17.33
CA GLU A 15 -13.88 2.29 15.95
C GLU A 15 -12.37 2.14 15.89
N VAL A 16 -11.63 2.85 16.76
CA VAL A 16 -10.18 2.73 16.87
C VAL A 16 -9.79 1.32 17.31
N GLU A 17 -10.47 0.76 18.31
CA GLU A 17 -10.23 -0.62 18.76
C GLU A 17 -10.46 -1.65 17.65
N LYS A 18 -11.44 -1.45 16.77
CA LYS A 18 -11.66 -2.34 15.62
C LYS A 18 -10.50 -2.31 14.63
N VAL A 19 -9.92 -1.13 14.38
CA VAL A 19 -8.79 -0.98 13.45
C VAL A 19 -7.50 -1.55 14.06
N THR A 20 -7.26 -1.31 15.34
CA THR A 20 -6.04 -1.77 16.02
C THR A 20 -6.06 -3.24 16.40
N ALA A 21 -7.24 -3.85 16.54
CA ALA A 21 -7.39 -5.29 16.80
C ALA A 21 -7.03 -6.17 15.58
N VAL A 22 -6.88 -5.58 14.40
CA VAL A 22 -6.40 -6.30 13.22
C VAL A 22 -4.89 -6.50 13.36
N ILE A 23 -4.49 -7.72 13.71
CA ILE A 23 -3.10 -8.14 13.63
C ILE A 23 -2.73 -8.14 12.14
N LEU A 24 -1.94 -7.17 11.74
CA LEU A 24 -1.35 -7.13 10.41
C LEU A 24 -0.44 -8.36 10.27
N PRO A 25 -0.63 -9.21 9.25
CA PRO A 25 0.30 -10.29 8.98
C PRO A 25 1.68 -9.67 8.69
N GLU A 26 2.73 -10.39 9.06
CA GLU A 26 4.08 -9.98 8.66
C GLU A 26 4.13 -9.88 7.13
N PRO A 27 4.73 -8.81 6.58
CA PRO A 27 4.89 -8.70 5.13
C PRO A 27 5.62 -9.94 4.64
N MET A 28 5.12 -10.55 3.55
CA MET A 28 5.78 -11.69 2.93
C MET A 28 7.24 -11.31 2.65
N ALA A 29 8.17 -12.00 3.31
CA ALA A 29 9.60 -11.71 3.20
C ALA A 29 10.15 -12.02 1.80
N GLU A 30 9.43 -12.85 1.03
CA GLU A 30 9.86 -13.29 -0.28
C GLU A 30 9.52 -12.24 -1.33
N VAL A 31 10.50 -11.39 -1.61
CA VAL A 31 10.52 -10.59 -2.84
C VAL A 31 10.62 -11.56 -4.00
N VAL A 32 9.61 -11.59 -4.88
CA VAL A 32 9.68 -12.36 -6.13
C VAL A 32 10.56 -11.56 -7.10
N PRO A 33 11.80 -12.00 -7.40
CA PRO A 33 12.68 -11.28 -8.30
C PRO A 33 12.18 -11.40 -9.74
N LEU A 34 12.58 -10.45 -10.61
CA LEU A 34 12.20 -10.47 -12.03
C LEU A 34 12.63 -11.78 -12.72
N GLU A 35 13.74 -12.36 -12.28
CA GLU A 35 14.29 -13.62 -12.75
C GLU A 35 13.39 -14.83 -12.43
N ALA A 36 12.59 -14.74 -11.36
CA ALA A 36 11.63 -15.77 -10.96
C ALA A 36 10.23 -15.54 -11.51
N ALA A 37 9.98 -14.41 -12.19
CA ALA A 37 8.68 -14.12 -12.79
C ALA A 37 8.41 -15.04 -14.00
N ALA A 38 7.15 -15.43 -14.17
CA ALA A 38 6.75 -16.20 -15.34
C ALA A 38 7.07 -15.41 -16.63
N PRO A 39 7.48 -16.06 -17.74
CA PRO A 39 7.88 -15.36 -18.97
C PRO A 39 6.95 -14.24 -19.46
N PRO A 40 5.61 -14.40 -19.50
CA PRO A 40 4.72 -13.31 -19.92
C PRO A 40 4.68 -12.15 -18.92
N GLN A 41 4.85 -12.42 -17.63
CA GLN A 41 4.86 -11.40 -16.59
C GLN A 41 6.20 -10.65 -16.58
N ALA A 42 7.32 -11.37 -16.74
CA ALA A 42 8.64 -10.77 -16.85
C ALA A 42 8.72 -9.77 -18.00
N GLU A 43 8.13 -10.08 -19.15
CA GLU A 43 8.10 -9.17 -20.30
C GLU A 43 7.26 -7.92 -20.01
N ALA A 44 6.08 -8.08 -19.42
CA ALA A 44 5.25 -6.96 -19.01
C ALA A 44 5.95 -6.06 -17.96
N ILE A 45 6.67 -6.66 -17.00
CA ILE A 45 7.45 -5.92 -16.00
C ILE A 45 8.56 -5.11 -16.69
N ARG A 46 9.33 -5.71 -17.61
CA ARG A 46 10.37 -5.00 -18.37
C ARG A 46 9.81 -3.85 -19.19
N GLN A 47 8.66 -4.06 -19.82
CA GLN A 47 7.98 -3.01 -20.56
C GLN A 47 7.63 -1.83 -19.64
N ARG A 48 7.01 -2.10 -18.49
CA ARG A 48 6.68 -1.07 -17.50
C ARG A 48 7.91 -0.37 -16.92
N MET A 49 9.02 -1.10 -16.71
CA MET A 49 10.27 -0.49 -16.26
C MET A 49 10.85 0.49 -17.29
N ALA A 50 10.66 0.25 -18.58
CA ALA A 50 11.11 1.13 -19.64
C ALA A 50 10.22 2.39 -19.81
N GLU A 51 9.03 2.41 -19.22
CA GLU A 51 8.12 3.57 -19.25
C GLU A 51 8.54 4.69 -18.28
N VAL A 52 9.38 4.39 -17.28
CA VAL A 52 9.84 5.36 -16.29
C VAL A 52 11.33 5.67 -16.43
N ASP A 53 11.65 6.96 -16.48
CA ASP A 53 13.01 7.49 -16.38
C ASP A 53 13.21 8.09 -14.99
N LEU A 54 14.00 7.40 -14.15
CA LEU A 54 14.28 7.81 -12.77
C LEU A 54 15.15 9.07 -12.66
N SER A 55 15.77 9.52 -13.76
CA SER A 55 16.50 10.79 -13.79
C SER A 55 15.60 12.00 -14.04
N ASN A 56 14.35 11.75 -14.45
CA ASN A 56 13.38 12.77 -14.83
C ASN A 56 12.19 12.78 -13.85
N THR A 57 12.14 13.79 -12.99
CA THR A 57 11.06 13.97 -12.01
C THR A 57 9.67 14.01 -12.65
N GLN A 58 9.53 14.60 -13.85
CA GLN A 58 8.24 14.62 -14.56
C GLN A 58 7.83 13.23 -15.05
N SER A 59 8.80 12.37 -15.40
CA SER A 59 8.53 10.96 -15.75
C SER A 59 8.06 10.16 -14.54
N ILE A 60 8.68 10.37 -13.38
CA ILE A 60 8.26 9.73 -12.12
C ILE A 60 6.83 10.13 -11.76
N ILE A 61 6.50 11.42 -11.86
CA ILE A 61 5.15 11.93 -11.58
C ILE A 61 4.11 11.39 -12.58
N ALA A 62 4.46 11.27 -13.86
CA ALA A 62 3.55 10.74 -14.87
C ALA A 62 3.33 9.22 -14.76
N PHE A 63 4.28 8.50 -14.16
CA PHE A 63 4.19 7.06 -13.94
C PHE A 63 3.38 6.68 -12.70
N GLY A 64 3.44 7.50 -11.64
CA GLY A 64 2.72 7.31 -10.37
C GLY A 64 1.23 7.63 -10.46
#